data_AF-A0AAN8U607-F1
#
_entry.id   AF-A0AAN8U607-F1
#
_cell.length_a   1.000
_cell.length_b   1.000
_cell.length_c   1.000
_cell.angle_alpha   90.00
_cell.angle_beta   90.00
_cell.angle_gamma   90.00
#
_symmetry.space_group_name_H-M   'P 1'
#
loop_
_entity.id
_entity.type
_entity.pdbx_description
1 polymer ?
#
loop_
_entity_poly.entity_id
_entity_poly.type
_entity_poly.pdbx_seq_one_letter_code
_entity_poly.pdbx_strand_id
1 'polypeptide(L)'
;MEENRIEQRLVDDKIPYAEALRSSKWINRSGSEVNEEPTLMVEGPIHIDDNTNTISEVLKRSLQISALCPKDNKGNPAADGLKSHASLVQQFPILYPKENKGKPAIDRLKSHTSDFASTSGFKNLSNTQDLIAGFDQEAAAVVMARQVSFKMETEADFDPIRWLDKSLIHICSRFGDYQKDTPSSFTLSPRFSIFPQFMFHLRRSQFVQVFGNSPDETAYFRMILNRENVANSVVMIQPSLISYSFHSGPEPVLLDVAAITADRILLLDSYFTIVVFHGSTIAQWRKLGYHEQPEHQAFAELLKSPREDAEAIVHERFPVPRLVICDQYGSQARFMLAKLNPSATYNSDAPPIPGGDIIFTDDVSFEVFLDHLQRLAVH
;
A
#
# COMPACT_ATOMS: atom_id res chain seq x y z
N MET A 1 -14.02 12.97 -30.74
CA MET A 1 -14.39 11.78 -31.53
C MET A 1 -14.39 10.50 -30.69
N GLU A 2 -13.54 10.40 -29.66
CA GLU A 2 -13.52 9.28 -28.69
C GLU A 2 -14.69 9.30 -27.68
N GLU A 3 -15.09 10.47 -27.16
CA GLU A 3 -16.21 10.58 -26.19
C GLU A 3 -17.56 10.13 -26.78
N ASN A 4 -17.85 10.49 -28.03
CA ASN A 4 -19.07 10.06 -28.74
C ASN A 4 -19.14 8.52 -28.93
N ARG A 5 -18.01 7.81 -28.90
CA ARG A 5 -17.96 6.35 -29.00
C ARG A 5 -18.28 5.66 -27.67
N ILE A 6 -17.96 6.29 -26.54
CA ILE A 6 -18.26 5.76 -25.21
C ILE A 6 -19.73 5.97 -24.88
N GLU A 7 -20.28 7.16 -25.20
CA GLU A 7 -21.71 7.41 -25.03
C GLU A 7 -22.56 6.52 -25.95
N GLN A 8 -22.15 6.30 -27.21
CA GLN A 8 -22.85 5.36 -28.10
C GLN A 8 -22.86 3.91 -27.57
N ARG A 9 -21.80 3.47 -26.88
CA ARG A 9 -21.75 2.13 -26.25
C ARG A 9 -22.68 1.98 -25.05
N LEU A 10 -23.07 3.08 -24.40
CA LEU A 10 -23.99 3.06 -23.27
C LEU A 10 -25.46 3.00 -23.70
N VAL A 11 -25.78 3.34 -24.95
CA VAL A 11 -27.16 3.50 -25.47
C VAL A 11 -27.55 2.39 -26.48
N ASP A 12 -26.60 1.62 -27.01
CA ASP A 12 -26.86 0.57 -28.01
C ASP A 12 -27.43 -0.72 -27.38
N ASP A 13 -28.72 -0.97 -27.61
CA ASP A 13 -29.47 -2.14 -27.10
C ASP A 13 -29.00 -3.48 -27.73
N LYS A 14 -28.09 -3.45 -28.72
CA LYS A 14 -27.47 -4.65 -29.30
C LYS A 14 -26.20 -5.10 -28.56
N ILE A 15 -25.72 -4.33 -27.59
CA ILE A 15 -24.59 -4.70 -26.73
C ILE A 15 -25.17 -5.43 -25.50
N PRO A 16 -24.87 -6.73 -25.29
CA PRO A 16 -25.28 -7.40 -24.07
C PRO A 16 -24.62 -6.67 -22.89
N TYR A 17 -25.35 -6.46 -21.79
CA TYR A 17 -24.91 -5.78 -20.54
C TYR A 17 -25.09 -4.26 -20.43
N ALA A 18 -25.68 -3.58 -21.42
CA ALA A 18 -26.05 -2.16 -21.26
C ALA A 18 -26.97 -1.91 -20.06
N GLU A 19 -27.88 -2.85 -19.76
CA GLU A 19 -28.83 -2.75 -18.65
C GLU A 19 -28.17 -2.97 -17.27
N ALA A 20 -27.15 -3.84 -17.19
CA ALA A 20 -26.41 -4.14 -15.96
C ALA A 20 -25.48 -2.99 -15.55
N LEU A 21 -24.90 -2.28 -16.53
CA LEU A 21 -24.11 -1.07 -16.29
C LEU A 21 -25.00 0.13 -15.91
N ARG A 22 -26.26 0.18 -16.38
CA ARG A 22 -27.24 1.23 -16.04
C ARG A 22 -27.93 1.02 -14.69
N SER A 23 -28.04 -0.22 -14.19
CA SER A 23 -28.77 -0.49 -12.95
C SER A 23 -27.86 -0.41 -11.72
N SER A 24 -27.96 0.66 -10.94
CA SER A 24 -27.35 0.79 -9.59
C SER A 24 -28.01 -0.11 -8.53
N LYS A 25 -28.75 -1.16 -8.93
CA LYS A 25 -29.55 -2.00 -8.04
C LYS A 25 -29.05 -3.43 -8.07
N TRP A 26 -28.32 -3.80 -7.02
CA TRP A 26 -28.09 -5.18 -6.62
C TRP A 26 -29.43 -5.80 -6.20
N ILE A 27 -29.97 -6.72 -6.99
CA ILE A 27 -31.18 -7.45 -6.62
C ILE A 27 -30.78 -8.78 -6.01
N ASN A 28 -31.08 -8.94 -4.73
CA ASN A 28 -31.17 -10.24 -4.07
C ASN A 28 -32.41 -10.96 -4.63
N ARG A 29 -32.22 -12.05 -5.41
CA ARG A 29 -33.33 -12.93 -5.80
C ARG A 29 -33.10 -14.32 -5.24
N SER A 30 -33.76 -14.58 -4.12
CA SER A 30 -34.19 -15.92 -3.74
C SER A 30 -35.23 -16.40 -4.77
N GLY A 31 -34.94 -17.53 -5.44
CA GLY A 31 -35.87 -18.12 -6.40
C GLY A 31 -35.25 -19.32 -7.11
N SER A 32 -35.79 -20.48 -6.79
CA SER A 32 -35.60 -21.83 -7.34
C SER A 32 -35.42 -21.94 -8.87
N GLU A 33 -34.43 -22.72 -9.34
CA GLU A 33 -34.64 -24.03 -10.00
C GLU A 33 -33.33 -24.61 -10.63
N VAL A 34 -33.12 -25.90 -10.33
CA VAL A 34 -32.45 -27.01 -11.06
C VAL A 34 -30.97 -26.94 -11.51
N ASN A 35 -30.19 -27.79 -10.83
CA ASN A 35 -28.94 -28.52 -11.14
C ASN A 35 -28.33 -28.46 -12.55
N GLU A 36 -27.06 -28.02 -12.61
CA GLU A 36 -25.98 -28.74 -13.29
C GLU A 36 -24.74 -28.72 -12.39
N GLU A 37 -24.08 -29.87 -12.20
CA GLU A 37 -22.82 -29.99 -11.46
C GLU A 37 -21.71 -29.18 -12.18
N PRO A 38 -21.00 -28.24 -11.54
CA PRO A 38 -19.84 -27.65 -12.16
C PRO A 38 -18.67 -28.63 -12.04
N THR A 39 -18.29 -29.20 -13.17
CA THR A 39 -17.04 -29.93 -13.33
C THR A 39 -15.88 -28.99 -13.00
N LEU A 40 -15.06 -29.36 -12.00
CA LEU A 40 -13.77 -28.73 -11.72
C LEU A 40 -12.88 -28.85 -12.97
N MET A 41 -12.82 -27.80 -13.79
CA MET A 41 -11.88 -27.71 -14.90
C MET A 41 -10.66 -26.91 -14.47
N VAL A 42 -9.63 -27.68 -14.11
CA VAL A 42 -8.18 -27.50 -14.27
C VAL A 42 -7.69 -26.07 -14.59
N GLU A 43 -6.75 -25.62 -13.76
CA GLU A 43 -5.94 -24.41 -13.91
C GLU A 43 -5.38 -24.23 -15.34
N GLY A 44 -5.95 -23.28 -16.08
CA GLY A 44 -5.45 -22.86 -17.38
C GLY A 44 -6.20 -21.64 -17.92
N PRO A 45 -5.58 -20.78 -18.75
CA PRO A 45 -6.27 -19.66 -19.38
C PRO A 45 -7.31 -20.16 -20.39
N ILE A 46 -8.58 -19.77 -20.20
CA ILE A 46 -9.68 -20.08 -21.13
C ILE A 46 -9.50 -19.22 -22.38
N HIS A 47 -9.33 -19.86 -23.53
CA HIS A 47 -9.31 -19.21 -24.84
C HIS A 47 -10.75 -18.97 -25.32
N ILE A 48 -11.11 -17.71 -25.57
CA ILE A 48 -12.38 -17.33 -26.19
C ILE A 48 -12.14 -17.29 -27.71
N ASP A 49 -12.14 -18.45 -28.36
CA ASP A 49 -12.26 -18.49 -29.84
C ASP A 49 -12.76 -19.84 -30.38
N ASP A 50 -13.61 -20.53 -29.63
CA ASP A 50 -14.35 -21.68 -30.17
C ASP A 50 -15.82 -21.27 -30.32
N ASN A 51 -16.33 -21.33 -31.55
CA ASN A 51 -17.69 -21.00 -32.02
C ASN A 51 -18.86 -21.69 -31.27
N THR A 52 -18.62 -22.25 -30.09
CA THR A 52 -19.56 -23.01 -29.27
C THR A 52 -20.00 -22.30 -28.00
N ASN A 53 -19.31 -21.24 -27.54
CA ASN A 53 -19.69 -20.52 -26.33
C ASN A 53 -19.75 -19.01 -26.59
N THR A 54 -20.92 -18.41 -26.36
CA THR A 54 -21.05 -16.95 -26.41
C THR A 54 -20.40 -16.33 -25.16
N ILE A 55 -19.82 -15.13 -25.28
CA ILE A 55 -19.24 -14.37 -24.15
C ILE A 55 -20.23 -14.28 -22.96
N SER A 56 -21.53 -14.27 -23.26
CA SER A 56 -22.59 -14.26 -22.26
C SER A 56 -22.70 -15.53 -21.42
N GLU A 57 -22.45 -16.71 -22.01
CA GLU A 57 -22.50 -18.00 -21.32
C GLU A 57 -21.32 -18.20 -20.37
N VAL A 58 -20.12 -17.78 -20.78
CA VAL A 58 -18.92 -17.82 -19.93
C VAL A 58 -19.14 -16.95 -18.68
N LEU A 59 -19.71 -15.75 -18.85
CA LEU A 59 -20.02 -14.85 -17.74
C LEU A 59 -21.16 -15.34 -16.86
N LYS A 60 -22.21 -15.97 -17.42
CA LYS A 60 -23.28 -16.61 -16.62
C LYS A 60 -22.74 -17.74 -15.73
N ARG A 61 -21.84 -18.58 -16.27
CA ARG A 61 -21.16 -19.64 -15.49
C ARG A 61 -20.22 -19.07 -14.42
N SER A 62 -19.61 -17.93 -14.69
CA SER A 62 -18.76 -17.21 -13.73
C SER A 62 -19.59 -16.67 -12.55
N LEU A 63 -20.74 -16.05 -12.86
CA LEU A 63 -21.61 -15.36 -11.90
C LEU A 63 -22.59 -16.28 -11.14
N GLN A 64 -22.82 -17.52 -11.60
CA GLN A 64 -23.61 -18.52 -10.87
C GLN A 64 -22.76 -19.21 -9.80
N ILE A 65 -22.44 -18.50 -8.72
CA ILE A 65 -21.99 -19.14 -7.47
C ILE A 65 -23.07 -18.90 -6.43
N SER A 66 -24.06 -19.80 -6.43
CA SER A 66 -24.98 -19.97 -5.30
C SER A 66 -24.20 -20.51 -4.11
N ALA A 67 -24.45 -19.96 -2.91
CA ALA A 67 -23.93 -20.45 -1.64
C ALA A 67 -24.00 -21.99 -1.56
N LEU A 68 -22.85 -22.65 -1.60
CA LEU A 68 -22.78 -24.11 -1.52
C LEU A 68 -22.93 -24.52 -0.04
N CYS A 69 -24.11 -25.00 0.32
CA CYS A 69 -24.30 -25.79 1.52
C CYS A 69 -24.03 -27.27 1.15
N PRO A 70 -23.16 -28.01 1.86
CA PRO A 70 -22.90 -29.41 1.55
C PRO A 70 -24.19 -30.24 1.72
N LYS A 71 -24.58 -30.96 0.67
CA LYS A 71 -25.68 -31.93 0.67
C LYS A 71 -25.09 -33.34 0.61
N ASP A 72 -25.75 -34.29 1.27
CA ASP A 72 -25.38 -35.70 1.18
C ASP A 72 -25.74 -36.30 -0.19
N ASN A 73 -25.29 -37.53 -0.47
CA ASN A 73 -25.54 -38.26 -1.73
C ASN A 73 -27.04 -38.51 -2.04
N LYS A 74 -27.96 -38.04 -1.19
CA LYS A 74 -29.41 -38.12 -1.37
C LYS A 74 -30.07 -36.74 -1.47
N GLY A 75 -29.30 -35.66 -1.49
CA GLY A 75 -29.78 -34.28 -1.66
C GLY A 75 -30.35 -33.64 -0.39
N ASN A 76 -30.19 -34.26 0.77
CA ASN A 76 -30.57 -33.69 2.06
C ASN A 76 -29.43 -32.85 2.64
N PRO A 77 -29.74 -31.79 3.42
CA PRO A 77 -28.72 -31.04 4.16
C PRO A 77 -28.02 -31.98 5.15
N ALA A 78 -26.68 -32.03 5.10
CA ALA A 78 -25.89 -32.93 5.94
C ALA A 78 -26.13 -32.64 7.43
N ALA A 79 -26.63 -33.63 8.16
CA ALA A 79 -26.89 -33.58 9.59
C ALA A 79 -25.62 -33.90 10.39
N ASP A 80 -24.58 -33.08 10.23
CA ASP A 80 -23.42 -33.08 11.12
C ASP A 80 -23.18 -31.66 11.63
N GLY A 81 -22.94 -31.53 12.94
CA GLY A 81 -22.87 -30.28 13.70
C GLY A 81 -21.69 -29.35 13.37
N LEU A 82 -21.25 -29.28 12.12
CA LEU A 82 -20.39 -28.21 11.64
C LEU A 82 -21.24 -26.97 11.41
N LYS A 83 -21.00 -25.94 12.24
CA LYS A 83 -21.48 -24.58 11.99
C LYS A 83 -21.17 -24.23 10.54
N SER A 84 -22.19 -24.07 9.70
CA SER A 84 -22.02 -23.61 8.32
C SER A 84 -21.44 -22.20 8.38
N HIS A 85 -20.12 -22.07 8.22
CA HIS A 85 -19.51 -20.78 7.98
C HIS A 85 -20.00 -20.34 6.62
N ALA A 86 -20.94 -19.39 6.58
CA ALA A 86 -21.30 -18.73 5.33
C ALA A 86 -20.01 -18.17 4.73
N SER A 87 -19.78 -18.34 3.44
CA SER A 87 -18.63 -17.76 2.77
C SER A 87 -19.11 -16.70 1.79
N LEU A 88 -18.39 -15.58 1.74
CA LEU A 88 -18.61 -14.50 0.80
C LEU A 88 -17.63 -14.69 -0.35
N VAL A 89 -18.16 -15.10 -1.50
CA VAL A 89 -17.37 -15.25 -2.73
C VAL A 89 -17.45 -13.96 -3.53
N GLN A 90 -16.30 -13.42 -3.91
CA GLN A 90 -16.18 -12.26 -4.79
C GLN A 90 -15.42 -12.64 -6.06
N GLN A 91 -15.96 -12.26 -7.21
CA GLN A 91 -15.34 -12.50 -8.51
C GLN A 91 -15.07 -11.20 -9.26
N PHE A 92 -13.90 -11.11 -9.88
CA PHE A 92 -13.43 -9.97 -10.65
C PHE A 92 -13.16 -10.39 -12.11
N PRO A 93 -14.19 -10.36 -12.98
CA PRO A 93 -14.00 -10.54 -14.41
C PRO A 93 -13.43 -9.26 -15.05
N ILE A 94 -12.32 -9.39 -15.78
CA ILE A 94 -11.66 -8.30 -16.49
C ILE A 94 -11.53 -8.69 -17.96
N LEU A 95 -12.28 -8.02 -18.82
CA LEU A 95 -12.15 -8.13 -20.27
C LEU A 95 -11.18 -7.07 -20.78
N TYR A 96 -10.17 -7.46 -21.55
CA TYR A 96 -9.18 -6.52 -22.09
C TYR A 96 -8.68 -6.95 -23.48
N PRO A 97 -8.36 -5.98 -24.36
CA PRO A 97 -7.72 -6.28 -25.63
C PRO A 97 -6.26 -6.67 -25.38
N LYS A 98 -5.83 -7.82 -25.92
CA LYS A 98 -4.42 -8.21 -25.94
C LYS A 98 -3.82 -7.89 -27.30
N GLU A 99 -2.95 -6.89 -27.33
CA GLU A 99 -2.09 -6.63 -28.47
C GLU A 99 -1.04 -7.73 -28.58
N ASN A 100 -1.02 -8.42 -29.72
CA ASN A 100 0.06 -9.32 -30.10
C ASN A 100 0.81 -8.68 -31.25
N LYS A 101 2.14 -8.57 -31.16
CA LYS A 101 2.97 -7.98 -32.23
C LYS A 101 2.61 -8.61 -33.59
N GLY A 102 2.12 -7.78 -34.51
CA GLY A 102 1.78 -8.18 -35.88
C GLY A 102 0.45 -8.92 -36.06
N LYS A 103 -0.42 -8.99 -35.06
CA LYS A 103 -1.76 -9.61 -35.14
C LYS A 103 -2.85 -8.64 -34.65
N PRO A 104 -4.10 -8.75 -35.14
CA PRO A 104 -5.21 -7.98 -34.60
C PRO A 104 -5.36 -8.25 -33.10
N ALA A 105 -5.78 -7.22 -32.36
CA ALA A 105 -6.06 -7.36 -30.93
C ALA A 105 -7.18 -8.38 -30.72
N ILE A 106 -6.93 -9.34 -29.83
CA ILE A 106 -7.94 -10.32 -29.41
C ILE A 106 -8.43 -9.97 -28.01
N ASP A 107 -9.74 -10.01 -27.80
CA ASP A 107 -10.31 -9.80 -26.47
C ASP A 107 -9.98 -11.01 -25.58
N ARG A 108 -9.46 -10.73 -24.39
CA ARG A 108 -9.17 -11.75 -23.36
C ARG A 108 -9.97 -11.47 -22.12
N LEU A 109 -10.50 -12.53 -21.52
CA LEU A 109 -11.10 -12.49 -20.19
C LEU A 109 -10.09 -13.03 -19.17
N LYS A 110 -9.85 -12.27 -18.11
CA LYS A 110 -9.17 -12.73 -16.90
C LYS A 110 -10.17 -12.70 -15.76
N SER A 111 -10.38 -13.82 -15.07
CA SER A 111 -11.25 -13.90 -13.89
C SER A 111 -10.42 -14.25 -12.67
N HIS A 112 -10.56 -13.46 -11.60
CA HIS A 112 -10.07 -13.82 -10.28
C HIS A 112 -11.26 -14.05 -9.34
N THR A 113 -11.26 -15.17 -8.62
CA THR A 113 -12.27 -15.50 -7.62
C THR A 113 -11.60 -15.59 -6.26
N SER A 114 -12.15 -14.89 -5.28
CA SER A 114 -11.71 -14.91 -3.88
C SER A 114 -12.86 -15.35 -2.99
N ASP A 115 -12.57 -16.23 -2.04
CA ASP A 115 -13.54 -16.72 -1.07
C ASP A 115 -13.15 -16.21 0.32
N PHE A 116 -14.09 -15.58 1.02
CA PHE A 116 -13.88 -15.01 2.34
C PHE A 116 -14.80 -15.68 3.35
N ALA A 117 -14.23 -16.22 4.43
CA ALA A 117 -15.03 -16.77 5.51
C ALA A 117 -15.86 -15.66 6.19
N SER A 118 -17.18 -15.82 6.24
CA SER A 118 -18.05 -14.93 7.03
C SER A 118 -18.03 -15.38 8.48
N THR A 119 -17.60 -14.50 9.38
CA THR A 119 -17.89 -14.62 10.80
C THR A 119 -19.32 -14.10 11.06
N SER A 120 -20.21 -14.96 11.55
CA SER A 120 -21.59 -14.57 11.81
C SER A 120 -21.67 -13.55 12.94
N GLY A 121 -22.09 -12.32 12.63
CA GLY A 121 -22.53 -11.29 13.58
C GLY A 121 -21.41 -10.58 14.35
N PHE A 122 -21.25 -9.27 14.15
CA PHE A 122 -20.31 -8.37 14.84
C PHE A 122 -20.43 -8.27 16.38
N LYS A 123 -21.24 -9.13 17.04
CA LYS A 123 -21.61 -9.01 18.46
C LYS A 123 -20.86 -9.92 19.44
N ASN A 124 -20.07 -10.90 18.99
CA ASN A 124 -19.38 -11.84 19.89
C ASN A 124 -17.85 -11.65 19.92
N LEU A 125 -17.24 -11.65 21.12
CA LEU A 125 -15.78 -11.52 21.33
C LEU A 125 -14.95 -12.60 20.61
N SER A 126 -15.52 -13.78 20.36
CA SER A 126 -14.88 -14.84 19.55
C SER A 126 -14.56 -14.39 18.13
N ASN A 127 -15.33 -13.45 17.59
CA ASN A 127 -15.15 -12.94 16.23
C ASN A 127 -14.04 -11.88 16.15
N THR A 128 -13.68 -11.22 17.26
CA THR A 128 -12.63 -10.19 17.23
C THR A 128 -11.26 -10.78 16.95
N GLN A 129 -10.95 -11.95 17.49
CA GLN A 129 -9.65 -12.61 17.24
C GLN A 129 -9.51 -13.07 15.79
N ASP A 130 -10.57 -13.62 15.19
CA ASP A 130 -10.58 -13.98 13.77
C ASP A 130 -10.42 -12.74 12.86
N LEU A 131 -11.05 -11.62 13.23
CA LEU A 131 -10.88 -10.34 12.53
C LEU A 131 -9.45 -9.80 12.66
N ILE A 132 -8.84 -9.90 13.84
CA ILE A 132 -7.44 -9.49 14.05
C ILE A 132 -6.51 -10.35 13.20
N ALA A 133 -6.75 -11.67 13.15
CA ALA A 133 -5.95 -12.59 12.36
C ALA A 133 -6.06 -12.34 10.84
N GLY A 134 -7.23 -11.89 10.37
CA GLY A 134 -7.47 -11.52 8.97
C GLY A 134 -7.04 -10.11 8.58
N PHE A 135 -6.57 -9.28 9.52
CA PHE A 135 -6.18 -7.90 9.23
C PHE A 135 -4.82 -7.84 8.51
N ASP A 136 -4.81 -7.13 7.39
CA ASP A 136 -3.62 -6.78 6.61
C ASP A 136 -3.37 -5.28 6.74
N GLN A 137 -2.38 -4.92 7.56
CA GLN A 137 -2.06 -3.53 7.86
C GLN A 137 -1.47 -2.75 6.67
N GLU A 138 -0.77 -3.43 5.75
CA GLU A 138 -0.22 -2.78 4.55
C GLU A 138 -1.34 -2.42 3.58
N ALA A 139 -2.19 -3.40 3.26
CA ALA A 139 -3.36 -3.17 2.41
C ALA A 139 -4.30 -2.12 3.03
N ALA A 140 -4.53 -2.16 4.34
CA ALA A 140 -5.32 -1.17 5.04
C ALA A 140 -4.72 0.24 4.94
N ALA A 141 -3.40 0.38 5.11
CA ALA A 141 -2.73 1.68 4.99
C ALA A 141 -2.87 2.28 3.58
N VAL A 142 -2.74 1.44 2.54
CA VAL A 142 -2.91 1.86 1.15
C VAL A 142 -4.35 2.25 0.85
N VAL A 143 -5.34 1.49 1.34
CA VAL A 143 -6.76 1.84 1.20
C VAL A 143 -7.07 3.16 1.93
N MET A 144 -6.54 3.37 3.13
CA MET A 144 -6.69 4.63 3.86
C MET A 144 -6.07 5.80 3.10
N ALA A 145 -4.88 5.62 2.49
CA ALA A 145 -4.22 6.62 1.67
C ALA A 145 -5.05 7.01 0.43
N ARG A 146 -5.62 6.02 -0.26
CA ARG A 146 -6.52 6.27 -1.40
C ARG A 146 -7.80 6.96 -0.97
N GLN A 147 -8.38 6.52 0.14
CA GLN A 147 -9.62 7.09 0.66
C GLN A 147 -9.44 8.55 1.09
N VAL A 148 -8.37 8.87 1.84
CA VAL A 148 -8.11 10.26 2.25
C VAL A 148 -7.84 11.15 1.03
N SER A 149 -7.09 10.66 0.04
CA SER A 149 -6.85 11.35 -1.22
C SER A 149 -8.16 11.67 -1.96
N PHE A 150 -9.05 10.69 -2.08
CA PHE A 150 -10.34 10.86 -2.75
C PHE A 150 -11.25 11.85 -1.99
N LYS A 151 -11.29 11.77 -0.66
CA LYS A 151 -12.08 12.71 0.16
C LYS A 151 -11.55 14.14 0.05
N MET A 152 -10.23 14.34 0.03
CA MET A 152 -9.63 15.66 -0.19
C MET A 152 -9.96 16.27 -1.55
N GLU A 153 -10.29 15.46 -2.55
CA GLU A 153 -10.68 15.94 -3.89
C GLU A 153 -12.18 16.22 -4.01
N THR A 154 -13.00 15.49 -3.26
CA THR A 154 -14.46 15.47 -3.45
C THR A 154 -15.23 16.24 -2.38
N GLU A 155 -14.67 16.40 -1.18
CA GLU A 155 -15.33 17.03 -0.04
C GLU A 155 -14.75 18.43 0.22
N ALA A 156 -15.61 19.45 0.18
CA ALA A 156 -15.24 20.80 0.58
C ALA A 156 -14.96 20.86 2.09
N ASP A 157 -13.97 21.67 2.49
CA ASP A 157 -13.55 21.88 3.89
C ASP A 157 -13.19 20.60 4.66
N PHE A 158 -12.78 19.55 3.95
CA PHE A 158 -12.36 18.30 4.57
C PHE A 158 -11.01 18.45 5.28
N ASP A 159 -10.97 18.05 6.56
CA ASP A 159 -9.74 17.99 7.36
C ASP A 159 -9.16 16.55 7.33
N PRO A 160 -8.17 16.29 6.46
CA PRO A 160 -7.65 14.94 6.26
C PRO A 160 -6.87 14.42 7.47
N ILE A 161 -6.16 15.30 8.18
CA ILE A 161 -5.34 14.93 9.34
C ILE A 161 -6.25 14.48 10.47
N ARG A 162 -7.26 15.28 10.79
CA ARG A 162 -8.22 14.92 11.84
C ARG A 162 -9.01 13.67 11.48
N TRP A 163 -9.32 13.45 10.20
CA TRP A 163 -9.98 12.22 9.76
C TRP A 163 -9.11 10.98 9.93
N LEU A 164 -7.83 11.06 9.53
CA LEU A 164 -6.86 9.98 9.74
C LEU A 164 -6.66 9.69 11.23
N ASP A 165 -6.39 10.74 12.03
CA ASP A 165 -6.12 10.61 13.47
C ASP A 165 -7.33 10.00 14.20
N LYS A 166 -8.56 10.44 13.90
CA LYS A 166 -9.79 9.83 14.47
C LYS A 166 -9.98 8.38 14.06
N SER A 167 -9.70 8.05 12.80
CA SER A 167 -9.83 6.68 12.29
C SER A 167 -8.83 5.75 12.98
N LEU A 168 -7.60 6.21 13.17
CA LEU A 168 -6.55 5.49 13.89
C LEU A 168 -6.91 5.29 15.36
N ILE A 169 -7.34 6.35 16.06
CA ILE A 169 -7.79 6.26 17.46
C ILE A 169 -8.91 5.22 17.58
N HIS A 170 -9.90 5.24 16.68
CA HIS A 170 -10.99 4.27 16.71
C HIS A 170 -10.51 2.83 16.56
N ILE A 171 -9.58 2.56 15.63
CA ILE A 171 -8.98 1.24 15.45
C ILE A 171 -8.20 0.83 16.69
N CYS A 172 -7.37 1.71 17.24
CA CYS A 172 -6.56 1.45 18.43
C CYS A 172 -7.43 1.21 19.68
N SER A 173 -8.46 2.01 19.92
CA SER A 173 -9.42 1.79 21.02
C SER A 173 -10.22 0.49 20.84
N ARG A 174 -10.47 0.06 19.59
CA ARG A 174 -11.28 -1.13 19.34
C ARG A 174 -10.50 -2.44 19.40
N PHE A 175 -9.26 -2.44 18.94
CA PHE A 175 -8.44 -3.64 18.76
C PHE A 175 -7.16 -3.66 19.60
N GLY A 176 -6.88 -2.61 20.36
CA GLY A 176 -5.78 -2.59 21.33
C GLY A 176 -6.18 -3.21 22.67
N ASP A 177 -5.19 -3.79 23.34
CA ASP A 177 -5.31 -4.29 24.70
C ASP A 177 -4.76 -3.24 25.66
N TYR A 178 -5.59 -2.82 26.62
CA TYR A 178 -5.21 -1.80 27.60
C TYR A 178 -6.10 -1.86 28.85
N GLN A 179 -5.59 -1.30 29.93
CA GLN A 179 -6.36 -0.91 31.11
C GLN A 179 -6.86 0.52 30.92
N LYS A 180 -8.14 0.74 31.19
CA LYS A 180 -8.77 2.05 31.04
C LYS A 180 -8.02 3.12 31.83
N ASP A 181 -7.87 4.31 31.22
CA ASP A 181 -7.20 5.47 31.81
C ASP A 181 -5.71 5.23 32.18
N THR A 182 -5.09 4.14 31.67
CA THR A 182 -3.68 3.79 31.92
C THR A 182 -2.91 3.66 30.60
N PRO A 183 -2.37 4.76 30.04
CA PRO A 183 -1.74 4.77 28.71
C PRO A 183 -0.58 3.78 28.56
N SER A 184 0.24 3.61 29.61
CA SER A 184 1.40 2.70 29.60
C SER A 184 1.05 1.21 29.48
N SER A 185 -0.22 0.86 29.63
CA SER A 185 -0.70 -0.52 29.43
C SER A 185 -1.08 -0.84 27.99
N PHE A 186 -1.10 0.16 27.11
CA PHE A 186 -1.57 0.01 25.74
C PHE A 186 -0.62 -0.85 24.91
N THR A 187 -1.18 -1.89 24.29
CA THR A 187 -0.46 -2.78 23.38
C THR A 187 -1.32 -3.13 22.17
N LEU A 188 -0.66 -3.45 21.06
CA LEU A 188 -1.30 -3.88 19.81
C LEU A 188 -0.78 -5.26 19.41
N SER A 189 -1.66 -6.07 18.82
CA SER A 189 -1.28 -7.31 18.14
C SER A 189 -0.24 -7.01 17.03
N PRO A 190 0.69 -7.95 16.74
CA PRO A 190 1.62 -7.82 15.61
C PRO A 190 0.97 -7.53 14.26
N ARG A 191 -0.32 -7.89 14.10
CA ARG A 191 -1.11 -7.59 12.89
C ARG A 191 -1.44 -6.10 12.74
N PHE A 192 -1.42 -5.34 13.83
CA PHE A 192 -1.74 -3.90 13.87
C PHE A 192 -0.55 -3.03 14.26
N SER A 193 0.54 -3.58 14.77
CA SER A 193 1.59 -2.81 15.43
C SER A 193 2.31 -1.80 14.52
N ILE A 194 2.34 -2.04 13.20
CA ILE A 194 2.97 -1.13 12.22
C ILE A 194 1.95 -0.13 11.67
N PHE A 195 0.65 -0.41 11.77
CA PHE A 195 -0.39 0.47 11.24
C PHE A 195 -0.33 1.93 11.77
N PRO A 196 -0.08 2.20 13.07
CA PRO A 196 0.16 3.56 13.56
C PRO A 196 1.35 4.24 12.88
N GLN A 197 2.41 3.50 12.57
CA GLN A 197 3.59 4.01 11.86
C GLN A 197 3.22 4.43 10.43
N PHE A 198 2.46 3.61 9.72
CA PHE A 198 1.94 4.00 8.39
C PHE A 198 1.09 5.26 8.45
N MET A 199 0.20 5.39 9.44
CA MET A 199 -0.63 6.60 9.58
C MET A 199 0.20 7.83 9.93
N PHE A 200 1.24 7.69 10.74
CA PHE A 200 2.20 8.76 11.04
C PHE A 200 2.93 9.26 9.79
N HIS A 201 3.40 8.36 8.92
CA HIS A 201 4.05 8.79 7.68
C HIS A 201 3.03 9.30 6.65
N LEU A 202 1.86 8.66 6.52
CA LEU A 202 0.80 9.08 5.60
C LEU A 202 0.33 10.52 5.87
N ARG A 203 0.05 10.87 7.13
CA ARG A 203 -0.43 12.22 7.51
C ARG A 203 0.61 13.32 7.24
N ARG A 204 1.89 12.96 7.11
CA ARG A 204 3.00 13.87 6.77
C ARG A 204 3.44 13.79 5.31
N SER A 205 2.90 12.83 4.57
CA SER A 205 3.23 12.61 3.17
C SER A 205 2.67 13.70 2.27
N GLN A 206 3.24 13.81 1.07
CA GLN A 206 2.76 14.73 0.02
C GLN A 206 1.34 14.42 -0.49
N PHE A 207 0.76 13.27 -0.13
CA PHE A 207 -0.62 12.95 -0.45
C PHE A 207 -1.61 13.78 0.39
N VAL A 208 -1.21 14.13 1.61
CA VAL A 208 -2.02 14.85 2.60
C VAL A 208 -1.51 16.28 2.82
N GLN A 209 -0.20 16.45 3.06
CA GLN A 209 0.44 17.75 3.20
C GLN A 209 0.85 18.27 1.82
N VAL A 210 -0.07 18.97 1.16
CA VAL A 210 0.13 19.47 -0.21
C VAL A 210 0.94 20.78 -0.26
N PHE A 211 1.18 21.43 0.89
CA PHE A 211 2.00 22.64 0.95
C PHE A 211 3.44 22.34 0.48
N GLY A 212 3.98 23.22 -0.37
CA GLY A 212 5.30 23.03 -0.97
C GLY A 212 5.30 22.23 -2.28
N ASN A 213 4.15 21.67 -2.70
CA ASN A 213 3.94 21.09 -4.01
C ASN A 213 3.02 21.96 -4.87
N SER A 214 3.22 21.94 -6.18
CA SER A 214 2.23 22.48 -7.12
C SER A 214 0.97 21.61 -7.16
N PRO A 215 -0.19 22.16 -7.60
CA PRO A 215 -1.40 21.37 -7.82
C PRO A 215 -1.17 20.18 -8.76
N ASP A 216 -0.40 20.38 -9.83
CA ASP A 216 -0.09 19.34 -10.83
C ASP A 216 0.79 18.22 -10.25
N GLU A 217 1.79 18.55 -9.42
CA GLU A 217 2.60 17.55 -8.71
C GLU A 217 1.73 16.71 -7.76
N THR A 218 0.83 17.37 -7.03
CA THR A 218 -0.11 16.70 -6.13
C THR A 218 -1.02 15.73 -6.90
N ALA A 219 -1.60 16.17 -8.01
CA ALA A 219 -2.42 15.34 -8.89
C ALA A 219 -1.62 14.16 -9.45
N TYR A 220 -0.37 14.38 -9.88
CA TYR A 220 0.53 13.33 -10.34
C TYR A 220 0.78 12.27 -9.26
N PHE A 221 1.14 12.67 -8.04
CA PHE A 221 1.40 11.72 -6.95
C PHE A 221 0.16 10.88 -6.64
N ARG A 222 -1.02 11.51 -6.55
CA ARG A 222 -2.29 10.82 -6.25
C ARG A 222 -2.73 9.89 -7.38
N MET A 223 -2.52 10.28 -8.64
CA MET A 223 -2.76 9.42 -9.80
C MET A 223 -1.93 8.14 -9.70
N ILE A 224 -0.64 8.26 -9.38
CA ILE A 224 0.26 7.11 -9.26
C ILE A 224 -0.13 6.22 -8.06
N LEU A 225 -0.46 6.80 -6.91
CA LEU A 225 -0.95 6.06 -5.73
C LEU A 225 -2.20 5.20 -6.05
N ASN A 226 -3.11 5.72 -6.88
CA ASN A 226 -4.32 5.00 -7.29
C ASN A 226 -4.07 3.90 -8.33
N ARG A 227 -2.94 3.96 -9.04
CA ARG A 227 -2.58 3.00 -10.08
C ARG A 227 -1.70 1.85 -9.58
N GLU A 228 -0.87 2.11 -8.58
CA GLU A 228 0.14 1.15 -8.13
C GLU A 228 -0.41 0.00 -7.27
N ASN A 229 0.39 -1.05 -7.08
CA ASN A 229 0.05 -2.15 -6.19
C ASN A 229 0.29 -1.78 -4.71
N VAL A 230 -0.04 -2.70 -3.78
CA VAL A 230 0.12 -2.47 -2.34
C VAL A 230 1.58 -2.22 -1.97
N ALA A 231 2.50 -3.09 -2.42
CA ALA A 231 3.93 -2.99 -2.09
C ALA A 231 4.53 -1.63 -2.48
N ASN A 232 4.28 -1.19 -3.73
CA ASN A 232 4.75 0.10 -4.23
C ASN A 232 4.10 1.28 -3.48
N SER A 233 2.81 1.17 -3.17
CA SER A 233 2.09 2.19 -2.42
C SER A 233 2.57 2.31 -0.97
N VAL A 234 2.97 1.20 -0.34
CA VAL A 234 3.59 1.21 1.00
C VAL A 234 4.90 2.00 0.98
N VAL A 235 5.75 1.79 -0.02
CA VAL A 235 7.00 2.57 -0.20
C VAL A 235 6.72 4.06 -0.39
N MET A 236 5.63 4.43 -1.07
CA MET A 236 5.23 5.84 -1.19
C MET A 236 4.79 6.46 0.15
N ILE A 237 4.12 5.67 1.00
CA ILE A 237 3.60 6.11 2.30
C ILE A 237 4.74 6.20 3.32
N GLN A 238 5.50 5.11 3.47
CA GLN A 238 6.64 4.97 4.36
C GLN A 238 7.87 4.57 3.52
N PRO A 239 8.69 5.56 3.12
CA PRO A 239 9.94 5.31 2.40
C PRO A 239 10.85 4.30 3.11
N SER A 240 11.58 3.51 2.32
CA SER A 240 12.60 2.60 2.87
C SER A 240 13.95 3.30 2.96
N LEU A 241 14.74 2.93 3.98
CA LEU A 241 16.07 3.47 4.21
C LEU A 241 17.05 2.33 4.44
N ILE A 242 18.11 2.27 3.64
CA ILE A 242 19.17 1.25 3.73
C ILE A 242 20.48 1.97 4.08
N SER A 243 21.20 1.42 5.06
CA SER A 243 22.50 1.91 5.51
C SER A 243 23.63 1.05 4.96
N TYR A 244 24.68 1.69 4.46
CA TYR A 244 25.91 1.07 3.97
C TYR A 244 27.07 1.61 4.83
N SER A 245 27.87 0.69 5.38
CA SER A 245 29.02 1.02 6.22
C SER A 245 30.20 0.09 5.91
N PHE A 246 31.38 0.38 6.48
CA PHE A 246 32.51 -0.54 6.40
C PHE A 246 32.37 -1.78 7.30
N HIS A 247 31.54 -1.69 8.34
CA HIS A 247 31.47 -2.68 9.41
C HIS A 247 30.37 -3.73 9.17
N SER A 248 29.37 -3.37 8.36
CA SER A 248 28.20 -4.19 8.05
C SER A 248 27.88 -4.09 6.56
N GLY A 249 27.30 -5.17 6.01
CA GLY A 249 26.68 -5.11 4.69
C GLY A 249 25.44 -4.20 4.69
N PRO A 250 24.79 -4.01 3.52
CA PRO A 250 23.58 -3.20 3.41
C PRO A 250 22.51 -3.69 4.39
N GLU A 251 22.06 -2.80 5.27
CA GLU A 251 21.07 -3.13 6.30
C GLU A 251 19.91 -2.12 6.33
N PRO A 252 18.65 -2.58 6.47
CA PRO A 252 17.53 -1.69 6.68
C PRO A 252 17.67 -0.93 8.00
N VAL A 253 17.44 0.38 7.96
CA VAL A 253 17.46 1.25 9.15
C VAL A 253 16.12 1.99 9.30
N LEU A 254 15.84 2.45 10.52
CA LEU A 254 14.64 3.24 10.77
C LEU A 254 14.68 4.55 9.98
N LEU A 255 13.52 4.96 9.46
CA LEU A 255 13.35 6.22 8.74
C LEU A 255 13.37 7.41 9.70
N ASP A 256 14.54 7.66 10.28
CA ASP A 256 14.76 8.56 11.41
C ASP A 256 16.04 9.36 11.21
N VAL A 257 16.07 10.61 11.70
CA VAL A 257 17.29 11.45 11.68
C VAL A 257 18.47 10.78 12.39
N ALA A 258 18.22 9.96 13.40
CA ALA A 258 19.24 9.19 14.11
C ALA A 258 20.00 8.20 13.21
N ALA A 259 19.45 7.85 12.03
CA ALA A 259 20.16 7.02 11.05
C ALA A 259 21.30 7.77 10.33
N ILE A 260 21.30 9.11 10.36
CA ILE A 260 22.36 9.92 9.74
C ILE A 260 23.60 9.88 10.64
N THR A 261 24.69 9.32 10.11
CA THR A 261 26.02 9.40 10.71
C THR A 261 27.06 9.82 9.67
N ALA A 262 28.18 10.38 10.12
CA ALA A 262 29.23 10.89 9.24
C ALA A 262 29.93 9.81 8.40
N ASP A 263 29.97 8.57 8.89
CA ASP A 263 30.73 7.43 8.37
C ASP A 263 29.89 6.43 7.55
N ARG A 264 28.62 6.74 7.27
CA ARG A 264 27.71 5.87 6.53
C ARG A 264 27.23 6.50 5.23
N ILE A 265 26.79 5.66 4.30
CA ILE A 265 26.00 6.06 3.13
C ILE A 265 24.58 5.54 3.33
N LEU A 266 23.59 6.36 3.02
CA LEU A 266 22.18 6.00 3.12
C LEU A 266 21.54 6.00 1.73
N LEU A 267 20.77 4.95 1.42
CA LEU A 267 19.90 4.87 0.26
C LEU A 267 18.45 4.99 0.73
N LEU A 268 17.82 6.13 0.41
CA LEU A 268 16.39 6.36 0.65
C LEU A 268 15.63 6.06 -0.64
N ASP A 269 14.61 5.22 -0.56
CA ASP A 269 13.64 5.02 -1.62
C ASP A 269 12.25 5.47 -1.17
N SER A 270 11.76 6.56 -1.78
CA SER A 270 10.44 7.15 -1.52
C SER A 270 9.47 6.96 -2.70
N TYR A 271 9.69 5.92 -3.50
CA TYR A 271 9.02 5.64 -4.77
C TYR A 271 9.33 6.65 -5.88
N PHE A 272 9.00 7.93 -5.69
CA PHE A 272 9.15 8.99 -6.69
C PHE A 272 10.57 9.58 -6.74
N THR A 273 11.31 9.46 -5.64
CA THR A 273 12.67 9.98 -5.51
C THR A 273 13.51 8.96 -4.78
N ILE A 274 14.69 8.70 -5.34
CA ILE A 274 15.73 7.87 -4.73
C ILE A 274 16.87 8.80 -4.34
N VAL A 275 17.31 8.72 -3.08
CA VAL A 275 18.38 9.57 -2.57
C VAL A 275 19.55 8.70 -2.12
N VAL A 276 20.72 8.91 -2.72
CA VAL A 276 22.01 8.39 -2.23
C VAL A 276 22.68 9.51 -1.44
N PHE A 277 22.69 9.36 -0.12
CA PHE A 277 23.20 10.36 0.82
C PHE A 277 24.53 9.91 1.42
N HIS A 278 25.55 10.75 1.33
CA HIS A 278 26.87 10.47 1.90
C HIS A 278 27.04 11.24 3.21
N GLY A 279 27.37 10.53 4.29
CA GLY A 279 27.81 11.14 5.53
C GLY A 279 29.03 12.04 5.34
N SER A 280 29.22 13.02 6.23
CA SER A 280 30.26 14.04 6.08
C SER A 280 31.68 13.48 5.97
N THR A 281 32.04 12.44 6.73
CA THR A 281 33.36 11.77 6.62
C THR A 281 33.50 11.06 5.28
N ILE A 282 32.48 10.31 4.85
CA ILE A 282 32.46 9.64 3.54
C ILE A 282 32.63 10.65 2.40
N ALA A 283 31.90 11.76 2.46
CA ALA A 283 31.99 12.83 1.47
C ALA A 283 33.38 13.48 1.44
N GLN A 284 34.03 13.67 2.60
CA GLN A 284 35.40 14.18 2.69
C GLN A 284 36.41 13.20 2.07
N TRP A 285 36.35 11.91 2.41
CA TRP A 285 37.23 10.88 1.83
C TRP A 285 37.05 10.74 0.32
N ARG A 286 35.80 10.85 -0.17
CA ARG A 286 35.52 10.86 -1.61
C ARG A 286 36.18 12.06 -2.30
N LYS A 287 36.08 13.26 -1.71
CA LYS A 287 36.70 14.50 -2.24
C LYS A 287 38.23 14.45 -2.23
N LEU A 288 38.84 13.75 -1.28
CA LEU A 288 40.28 13.55 -1.21
C LEU A 288 40.80 12.47 -2.18
N GLY A 289 39.92 11.81 -2.95
CA GLY A 289 40.32 10.82 -3.95
C GLY A 289 40.77 9.49 -3.36
N TYR A 290 40.46 9.17 -2.11
CA TYR A 290 40.90 7.90 -1.50
C TYR A 290 40.40 6.67 -2.27
N HIS A 291 39.18 6.71 -2.81
CA HIS A 291 38.61 5.63 -3.62
C HIS A 291 39.36 5.35 -4.94
N GLU A 292 40.27 6.23 -5.38
CA GLU A 292 41.09 6.03 -6.57
C GLU A 292 42.40 5.30 -6.25
N GLN A 293 42.75 5.21 -4.96
CA GLN A 293 44.00 4.62 -4.50
C GLN A 293 43.87 3.09 -4.40
N PRO A 294 44.85 2.31 -4.91
CA PRO A 294 44.83 0.85 -4.84
C PRO A 294 44.70 0.29 -3.41
N GLU A 295 45.18 1.02 -2.41
CA GLU A 295 45.12 0.66 -0.99
C GLU A 295 43.71 0.79 -0.39
N HIS A 296 42.79 1.49 -1.07
CA HIS A 296 41.45 1.84 -0.59
C HIS A 296 40.33 1.28 -1.47
N GLN A 297 40.55 0.10 -2.07
CA GLN A 297 39.53 -0.60 -2.88
C GLN A 297 38.21 -0.83 -2.12
N ALA A 298 38.26 -1.11 -0.82
CA ALA A 298 37.06 -1.27 0.00
C ALA A 298 36.19 0.00 0.04
N PHE A 299 36.81 1.19 -0.02
CA PHE A 299 36.08 2.45 -0.07
C PHE A 299 35.46 2.70 -1.45
N ALA A 300 36.16 2.32 -2.52
CA ALA A 300 35.59 2.35 -3.87
C ALA A 300 34.34 1.48 -3.97
N GLU A 301 34.38 0.27 -3.39
CA GLU A 301 33.24 -0.64 -3.36
C GLU A 301 32.08 -0.08 -2.52
N LEU A 302 32.37 0.50 -1.36
CA LEU A 302 31.36 1.14 -0.51
C LEU A 302 30.61 2.28 -1.25
N LEU A 303 31.32 3.08 -2.06
CA LEU A 303 30.70 4.14 -2.87
C LEU A 303 29.89 3.60 -4.06
N LYS A 304 30.22 2.39 -4.53
CA LYS A 304 29.64 1.77 -5.72
C LYS A 304 28.32 1.05 -5.41
N SER A 305 28.29 0.24 -4.36
CA SER A 305 27.13 -0.58 -3.99
C SER A 305 25.79 0.19 -3.91
N PRO A 306 25.65 1.32 -3.17
CA PRO A 306 24.38 2.05 -3.11
C PRO A 306 23.98 2.70 -4.45
N ARG A 307 24.92 2.91 -5.37
CA ARG A 307 24.61 3.42 -6.71
C ARG A 307 24.07 2.32 -7.61
N GLU A 308 24.65 1.12 -7.56
CA GLU A 308 24.14 -0.03 -8.31
C GLU A 308 22.72 -0.39 -7.86
N ASP A 309 22.46 -0.39 -6.55
CA ASP A 309 21.13 -0.63 -6.00
C ASP A 309 20.14 0.46 -6.43
N ALA A 310 20.55 1.74 -6.40
CA ALA A 310 19.73 2.83 -6.89
C ALA A 310 19.41 2.72 -8.38
N GLU A 311 20.41 2.40 -9.21
CA GLU A 311 20.24 2.23 -10.66
C GLU A 311 19.33 1.05 -11.01
N ALA A 312 19.41 -0.05 -10.27
CA ALA A 312 18.51 -1.19 -10.42
C ALA A 312 17.04 -0.77 -10.20
N ILE A 313 16.76 -0.02 -9.12
CA ILE A 313 15.41 0.48 -8.83
C ILE A 313 14.95 1.46 -9.93
N VAL A 314 15.83 2.37 -10.38
CA VAL A 314 15.53 3.34 -11.45
C VAL A 314 15.15 2.61 -12.75
N HIS A 315 15.82 1.50 -13.07
CA HIS A 315 15.62 0.75 -14.30
C HIS A 315 14.29 -0.03 -14.30
N GLU A 316 13.89 -0.59 -13.17
CA GLU A 316 12.68 -1.42 -13.07
C GLU A 316 11.41 -0.60 -12.85
N ARG A 317 11.51 0.56 -12.21
CA ARG A 317 10.34 1.33 -11.77
C ARG A 317 9.72 2.18 -12.88
N PHE A 318 8.39 2.17 -12.93
CA PHE A 318 7.59 3.09 -13.72
C PHE A 318 6.61 3.87 -12.83
N PRO A 319 6.53 5.21 -12.92
CA PRO A 319 7.41 6.09 -13.70
C PRO A 319 8.84 6.11 -13.14
N VAL A 320 9.80 6.49 -13.99
CA VAL A 320 11.21 6.54 -13.61
C VAL A 320 11.39 7.54 -12.45
N PRO A 321 11.95 7.11 -11.31
CA PRO A 321 12.12 7.98 -10.15
C PRO A 321 13.25 8.99 -10.37
N ARG A 322 13.16 10.14 -9.70
CA ARG A 322 14.25 11.10 -9.67
C ARG A 322 15.38 10.57 -8.80
N LEU A 323 16.56 10.33 -9.38
CA LEU A 323 17.77 10.02 -8.62
C LEU A 323 18.44 11.31 -8.12
N VAL A 324 18.69 11.38 -6.82
CA VAL A 324 19.39 12.48 -6.15
C VAL A 324 20.62 11.92 -5.44
N ILE A 325 21.79 12.44 -5.78
CA ILE A 325 23.04 12.10 -5.09
C ILE A 325 23.50 13.34 -4.33
N CYS A 326 23.66 13.22 -3.01
CA CYS A 326 24.01 14.35 -2.17
C CYS A 326 24.94 13.97 -1.02
N ASP A 327 25.55 14.99 -0.43
CA ASP A 327 26.37 14.89 0.76
C ASP A 327 25.63 15.55 1.94
N GLN A 328 25.96 15.12 3.16
CA GLN A 328 25.54 15.80 4.39
C GLN A 328 25.86 17.30 4.32
N TYR A 329 24.91 18.13 4.75
CA TYR A 329 24.93 19.60 4.65
C TYR A 329 24.88 20.18 3.22
N GLY A 330 24.70 19.35 2.19
CA GLY A 330 24.44 19.80 0.82
C GLY A 330 22.99 20.24 0.62
N SER A 331 22.71 21.14 -0.33
CA SER A 331 21.36 21.67 -0.57
C SER A 331 20.33 20.60 -0.97
N GLN A 332 20.77 19.54 -1.66
CA GLN A 332 19.91 18.42 -2.07
C GLN A 332 19.65 17.42 -0.91
N ALA A 333 20.38 17.50 0.21
CA ALA A 333 20.13 16.65 1.39
C ALA A 333 18.71 16.82 1.95
N ARG A 334 18.08 17.97 1.70
CA ARG A 334 16.69 18.26 2.08
C ARG A 334 15.69 17.22 1.56
N PHE A 335 15.97 16.57 0.42
CA PHE A 335 15.10 15.52 -0.12
C PHE A 335 15.05 14.29 0.81
N MET A 336 16.13 14.01 1.53
CA MET A 336 16.16 12.99 2.58
C MET A 336 15.56 13.52 3.88
N LEU A 337 16.05 14.66 4.37
CA LEU A 337 15.64 15.21 5.68
C LEU A 337 14.12 15.43 5.78
N ALA A 338 13.46 15.86 4.70
CA ALA A 338 12.02 16.07 4.68
C ALA A 338 11.18 14.78 4.83
N LYS A 339 11.80 13.59 4.73
CA LYS A 339 11.13 12.29 4.86
C LYS A 339 11.41 11.59 6.19
N LEU A 340 12.44 12.01 6.92
CA LEU A 340 12.86 11.36 8.16
C LEU A 340 11.98 11.78 9.35
N ASN A 341 11.85 10.87 10.33
CA ASN A 341 11.29 11.20 11.62
C ASN A 341 12.21 12.19 12.38
N PRO A 342 11.69 13.35 12.81
CA PRO A 342 12.44 14.35 13.57
C PRO A 342 12.55 13.95 15.05
N SER A 343 13.25 12.86 15.35
CA SER A 343 13.53 12.44 16.74
C SER A 343 14.53 13.38 17.44
N ALA A 344 15.39 14.04 16.68
CA ALA A 344 16.29 15.10 17.13
C ALA A 344 15.96 16.42 16.40
N THR A 345 15.55 17.43 17.16
CA THR A 345 15.23 18.79 16.69
C THR A 345 16.05 19.83 17.45
N TYR A 346 15.96 21.10 17.04
CA TYR A 346 16.61 22.21 17.76
C TYR A 346 16.05 22.44 19.18
N ASN A 347 14.87 21.88 19.47
CA ASN A 347 14.23 21.92 20.80
C ASN A 347 14.62 20.73 21.68
N SER A 348 15.37 19.74 21.16
CA SER A 348 15.77 18.56 21.92
C SER A 348 16.82 18.95 22.97
N ASP A 349 16.58 18.56 24.24
CA ASP A 349 17.51 18.82 25.35
C ASP A 349 18.85 18.06 25.22
N ALA A 350 18.89 17.02 24.39
CA ALA A 350 20.08 16.22 24.14
C ALA A 350 20.93 16.81 23.00
N PRO A 351 22.24 17.02 23.21
CA PRO A 351 23.13 17.44 22.12
C PRO A 351 23.17 16.35 21.02
N PRO A 352 23.29 16.74 19.74
CA PRO A 352 23.35 15.80 18.65
C PRO A 352 24.56 14.87 18.80
N ILE A 353 24.37 13.61 18.42
CA ILE A 353 25.45 12.61 18.37
C ILE A 353 26.58 13.17 17.49
N PRO A 354 27.87 12.95 17.83
CA PRO A 354 28.98 13.38 16.97
C PRO A 354 28.83 12.89 15.52
N GLY A 355 28.75 13.82 14.57
CA GLY A 355 28.52 13.51 13.15
C GLY A 355 27.06 13.24 12.76
N GLY A 356 26.13 13.33 13.71
CA GLY A 356 24.68 13.27 13.49
C GLY A 356 24.11 14.58 12.92
N ASP A 357 22.81 14.55 12.64
CA ASP A 357 22.08 15.70 12.09
C ASP A 357 20.87 16.07 12.96
N ILE A 358 20.35 17.28 12.77
CA ILE A 358 19.16 17.79 13.44
C ILE A 358 18.18 18.28 12.38
N ILE A 359 16.90 17.94 12.53
CA ILE A 359 15.85 18.45 11.64
C ILE A 359 15.27 19.73 12.23
N PHE A 360 15.31 20.81 11.45
CA PHE A 360 14.67 22.08 11.78
C PHE A 360 13.20 22.06 11.37
N THR A 361 12.35 21.54 12.25
CA THR A 361 10.90 21.46 12.06
C THR A 361 10.15 21.56 13.39
N ASP A 362 8.92 22.06 13.35
CA ASP A 362 7.95 21.99 14.46
C ASP A 362 7.11 20.71 14.40
N ASP A 363 7.36 19.83 13.42
CA ASP A 363 6.67 18.55 13.32
C ASP A 363 6.95 17.65 14.52
N VAL A 364 5.90 16.96 14.95
CA VAL A 364 5.96 16.00 16.06
C VAL A 364 6.73 14.73 15.65
N SER A 365 7.58 14.21 16.54
CA SER A 365 8.27 12.93 16.34
C SER A 365 7.30 11.75 16.45
N PHE A 366 7.70 10.59 15.92
CA PHE A 366 6.89 9.38 15.99
C PHE A 366 6.61 8.94 17.44
N GLU A 367 7.58 9.10 18.34
CA GLU A 367 7.44 8.77 19.76
C GLU A 367 6.34 9.63 20.43
N VAL A 368 6.41 10.95 20.24
CA VAL A 368 5.38 11.86 20.80
C VAL A 368 4.01 11.60 20.17
N PHE A 369 3.97 11.27 18.87
CA PHE A 369 2.73 10.85 18.20
C PHE A 369 2.13 9.59 18.84
N LEU A 370 2.94 8.57 19.12
CA LEU A 370 2.48 7.34 19.77
C LEU A 370 2.01 7.60 21.20
N ASP A 371 2.72 8.41 21.98
CA ASP A 371 2.31 8.78 23.33
C ASP A 371 0.91 9.43 23.34
N HIS A 372 0.66 10.33 22.39
CA HIS A 372 -0.63 10.98 22.23
C HIS A 372 -1.72 9.98 21.80
N LEU A 373 -1.41 9.11 20.84
CA LEU A 373 -2.31 8.06 20.39
C LEU A 373 -2.71 7.13 21.55
N GLN A 374 -1.75 6.68 22.35
CA GLN A 374 -2.00 5.82 23.51
C GLN A 374 -2.94 6.50 24.51
N ARG A 375 -2.68 7.76 24.88
CA ARG A 375 -3.55 8.52 25.80
C ARG A 375 -4.97 8.64 25.29
N LEU A 376 -5.15 8.88 23.99
CA LEU A 376 -6.48 9.02 23.38
C LEU A 376 -7.18 7.67 23.19
N ALA A 377 -6.43 6.59 22.96
CA ALA A 377 -6.99 5.27 22.72
C ALA A 377 -7.55 4.63 24.00
N VAL A 378 -6.95 4.90 25.17
CA VAL A 378 -7.32 4.27 26.44
C VAL A 378 -8.46 4.96 27.21
N HIS A 379 -8.95 6.09 26.72
CA HIS A 379 -9.96 6.93 27.39
C HIS A 379 -11.41 6.46 27.18
#